data_AF-A0A8T5S536-F1
#
_entry.id   AF-A0A8T5S536-F1
#
_cell.length_a   1.000
_cell.length_b   1.000
_cell.length_c   1.000
_cell.angle_alpha   90.00
_cell.angle_beta   90.00
_cell.angle_gamma   90.00
#
_symmetry.space_group_name_H-M   'P 1'
#
loop_
_entity.id
_entity.type
_entity.pdbx_description
1 polymer ?
#
loop_
_entity_poly.entity_id
_entity_poly.type
_entity_poly.pdbx_seq_one_letter_code
_entity_poly.pdbx_strand_id
1 'polypeptide(L)'
;MTEISTNKPIQDLTHSNQVDLLFEIYRLRKVRKQLNSKLTYVEKLLKSGRTLNIGYKFEALKVFITENSTQLKNLLAKVDDNSNLFDLTKNLNECELYIQNLIKQRKKEHIDQETFELTKGHYLKKILSIQDSIRQLKVSASTYSLELREELIMLEDQRIRLTTEKMRRNITKEEFKKNNQEIENLKQKLEDKLAFLQVKILDYEFD
;
A
#
# COMPACT_ATOMS: atom_id res chain seq x y z
N MET A 1 -16.52 16.53 -33.91
CA MET A 1 -16.78 15.59 -32.81
C MET A 1 -16.13 14.28 -33.23
N THR A 2 -14.93 14.03 -32.71
CA THR A 2 -14.17 12.81 -32.99
C THR A 2 -14.09 12.06 -31.67
N GLU A 3 -14.86 10.99 -31.56
CA GLU A 3 -14.82 10.06 -30.45
C GLU A 3 -13.47 9.34 -30.50
N ILE A 4 -12.57 9.73 -29.58
CA ILE A 4 -11.36 8.97 -29.32
C ILE A 4 -11.80 7.78 -28.46
N SER A 5 -12.06 6.65 -29.13
CA SER A 5 -12.21 5.36 -28.49
C SER A 5 -10.87 4.97 -27.85
N THR A 6 -10.75 5.22 -26.54
CA THR A 6 -9.64 4.72 -25.73
C THR A 6 -9.93 3.26 -25.36
N ASN A 7 -9.71 2.33 -26.28
CA ASN A 7 -9.52 0.93 -25.92
C ASN A 7 -8.15 0.80 -25.24
N LYS A 8 -8.07 1.16 -23.94
CA LYS A 8 -6.97 0.72 -23.08
C LYS A 8 -7.06 -0.81 -22.96
N PRO A 9 -5.97 -1.56 -23.20
CA PRO A 9 -6.02 -3.01 -23.18
C PRO A 9 -6.39 -3.49 -21.77
N ILE A 10 -7.37 -4.40 -21.71
CA ILE A 10 -7.99 -4.90 -20.47
C ILE A 10 -6.97 -5.52 -19.49
N GLN A 11 -5.79 -5.94 -19.97
CA GLN A 11 -4.68 -6.46 -19.15
C GLN A 11 -3.98 -5.39 -18.31
N ASP A 12 -3.91 -4.12 -18.76
CA ASP A 12 -3.30 -3.03 -17.99
C ASP A 12 -4.17 -2.57 -16.82
N LEU A 13 -5.51 -2.67 -16.95
CA LEU A 13 -6.44 -2.33 -15.87
C LEU A 13 -6.34 -3.31 -14.69
N THR A 14 -6.12 -4.60 -14.94
CA THR A 14 -6.02 -5.61 -13.87
C THR A 14 -4.81 -5.40 -12.96
N HIS A 15 -3.66 -4.96 -13.51
CA HIS A 15 -2.44 -4.78 -12.74
C HIS A 15 -2.39 -3.45 -11.98
N SER A 16 -2.90 -2.36 -12.57
CA SER A 16 -3.07 -1.08 -11.86
C SER A 16 -3.99 -1.23 -10.65
N ASN A 17 -5.07 -2.01 -10.79
CA ASN A 17 -5.99 -2.32 -9.69
C ASN A 17 -5.30 -3.02 -8.50
N GLN A 18 -4.40 -3.98 -8.75
CA GLN A 18 -3.68 -4.66 -7.66
C GLN A 18 -2.75 -3.71 -6.90
N VAL A 19 -2.04 -2.84 -7.60
CA VAL A 19 -1.14 -1.85 -6.98
C VAL A 19 -1.93 -0.83 -6.15
N ASP A 20 -3.11 -0.40 -6.62
CA ASP A 20 -3.99 0.46 -5.85
C ASP A 20 -4.56 -0.20 -4.60
N LEU A 21 -4.93 -1.49 -4.68
CA LEU A 21 -5.36 -2.26 -3.52
C LEU A 21 -4.25 -2.33 -2.47
N LEU A 22 -2.99 -2.55 -2.88
CA LEU A 22 -1.84 -2.56 -1.96
C LEU A 22 -1.64 -1.21 -1.28
N PHE A 23 -1.81 -0.10 -2.00
CA PHE A 23 -1.73 1.24 -1.43
C PHE A 23 -2.83 1.45 -0.37
N GLU A 24 -4.07 1.09 -0.66
CA GLU A 24 -5.18 1.23 0.28
C GLU A 24 -4.97 0.36 1.53
N ILE A 25 -4.49 -0.88 1.37
CA ILE A 25 -4.10 -1.75 2.47
C ILE A 25 -2.99 -1.11 3.30
N TYR A 26 -1.95 -0.55 2.67
CA TYR A 26 -0.88 0.17 3.35
C TYR A 26 -1.42 1.35 4.17
N ARG A 27 -2.31 2.16 3.57
CA ARG A 27 -2.95 3.29 4.25
C ARG A 27 -3.75 2.84 5.47
N LEU A 28 -4.58 1.80 5.32
CA LEU A 28 -5.37 1.25 6.42
C LEU A 28 -4.48 0.72 7.55
N ARG A 29 -3.38 0.01 7.23
CA ARG A 29 -2.40 -0.46 8.24
C ARG A 29 -1.78 0.71 9.01
N LYS A 30 -1.42 1.81 8.33
CA LYS A 30 -0.89 3.03 8.95
C LYS A 30 -1.92 3.68 9.88
N VAL A 31 -3.17 3.83 9.42
CA VAL A 31 -4.28 4.37 10.23
C VAL A 31 -4.53 3.48 11.45
N ARG A 32 -4.58 2.16 11.29
CA ARG A 32 -4.77 1.20 12.38
C ARG A 32 -3.70 1.36 13.45
N LYS A 33 -2.43 1.47 13.05
CA LYS A 33 -1.31 1.69 13.98
C LYS A 33 -1.51 2.97 14.79
N GLN A 34 -1.90 4.07 14.13
CA GLN A 34 -2.17 5.34 14.81
C GLN A 34 -3.37 5.25 15.77
N LEU A 35 -4.46 4.60 15.35
CA LEU A 35 -5.65 4.38 16.18
C LEU A 35 -5.32 3.54 17.42
N ASN A 36 -4.57 2.45 17.27
CA ASN A 36 -4.16 1.60 18.39
C ASN A 36 -3.25 2.34 19.39
N SER A 37 -2.31 3.16 18.90
CA SER A 37 -1.49 4.01 19.77
C SER A 37 -2.34 5.02 20.55
N LYS A 38 -3.33 5.65 19.88
CA LYS A 38 -4.28 6.57 20.52
C LYS A 38 -5.16 5.85 21.54
N LEU A 39 -5.67 4.66 21.21
CA LEU A 39 -6.49 3.85 22.11
C LEU A 39 -5.71 3.50 23.38
N THR A 40 -4.47 3.04 23.23
CA THR A 40 -3.57 2.69 24.35
C THR A 40 -3.33 3.91 25.26
N TYR A 41 -3.12 5.09 24.68
CA TYR A 41 -2.95 6.32 25.44
C TYR A 41 -4.23 6.70 26.21
N VAL A 42 -5.39 6.66 25.53
CA VAL A 42 -6.70 6.94 26.13
C VAL A 42 -7.04 5.96 27.25
N GLU A 43 -6.74 4.67 27.06
CA GLU A 43 -6.93 3.63 28.07
C GLU A 43 -6.12 3.90 29.35
N LYS A 44 -4.87 4.34 29.21
CA LYS A 44 -4.03 4.74 30.35
C LYS A 44 -4.64 5.93 31.10
N LEU A 45 -5.18 6.92 30.38
CA LEU A 45 -5.85 8.07 31.01
C LEU A 45 -7.11 7.66 31.77
N LEU A 46 -7.93 6.78 31.21
CA LEU A 46 -9.12 6.23 31.88
C LEU A 46 -8.75 5.51 33.19
N LYS A 47 -7.72 4.65 33.14
CA LYS A 47 -7.23 3.93 34.33
C LYS A 47 -6.72 4.87 35.43
N SER A 48 -6.23 6.06 35.06
CA SER A 48 -5.74 7.07 36.00
C SER A 48 -6.83 7.93 36.65
N GLY A 49 -8.12 7.69 36.35
CA GLY A 49 -9.25 8.45 36.92
C GLY A 49 -9.35 9.90 36.44
N ARG A 50 -8.53 10.31 35.46
CA ARG A 50 -8.54 11.66 34.91
C ARG A 50 -9.66 11.79 33.88
N THR A 51 -10.78 12.40 34.28
CA THR A 51 -11.88 12.97 33.47
C THR A 51 -13.01 12.05 32.96
N LEU A 52 -14.25 12.51 33.15
CA LEU A 52 -15.51 11.86 32.73
C LEU A 52 -15.75 11.82 31.21
N ASN A 53 -15.08 12.69 30.42
CA ASN A 53 -15.36 12.85 28.99
C ASN A 53 -14.42 12.04 28.07
N ILE A 54 -13.63 11.12 28.65
CA ILE A 54 -12.72 10.24 27.92
C ILE A 54 -13.39 8.92 27.53
N GLY A 55 -14.44 8.49 28.24
CA GLY A 55 -15.17 7.26 27.95
C GLY A 55 -15.72 7.21 26.52
N TYR A 56 -16.39 8.27 26.07
CA TYR A 56 -16.90 8.36 24.70
C TYR A 56 -15.79 8.33 23.63
N LYS A 57 -14.64 8.95 23.90
CA LYS A 57 -13.48 8.91 22.98
C LYS A 57 -12.89 7.50 22.89
N PHE A 58 -12.86 6.76 24.00
CA PHE A 58 -12.38 5.38 24.03
C PHE A 58 -13.28 4.44 23.22
N GLU A 59 -14.59 4.53 23.42
CA GLU A 59 -15.55 3.70 22.66
C GLU A 59 -15.56 4.07 21.17
N ALA A 60 -15.52 5.36 20.82
CA ALA A 60 -15.40 5.78 19.42
C ALA A 60 -14.12 5.23 18.75
N LEU A 61 -12.98 5.24 19.45
CA LEU A 61 -11.73 4.69 18.93
C LEU A 61 -11.84 3.17 18.68
N LYS A 62 -12.51 2.41 19.55
CA LYS A 62 -12.75 0.97 19.32
C LYS A 62 -13.60 0.72 18.07
N VAL A 63 -14.64 1.52 17.86
CA VAL A 63 -15.48 1.44 16.66
C VAL A 63 -14.65 1.71 15.41
N PHE A 64 -13.87 2.79 15.39
CA PHE A 64 -13.00 3.10 14.25
C PHE A 64 -11.95 2.01 13.99
N ILE A 65 -11.39 1.38 15.03
CA ILE A 65 -10.46 0.25 14.87
C ILE A 65 -11.17 -0.96 14.25
N THR A 66 -12.39 -1.24 14.68
CA THR A 66 -13.21 -2.34 14.16
C THR A 66 -13.54 -2.11 12.68
N GLU A 67 -14.05 -0.93 12.33
CA GLU A 67 -14.35 -0.55 10.94
C GLU A 67 -13.11 -0.64 10.04
N ASN A 68 -11.99 -0.08 10.50
CA ASN A 68 -10.72 -0.15 9.79
C ASN A 68 -10.25 -1.60 9.59
N SER A 69 -10.41 -2.45 10.61
CA SER A 69 -10.02 -3.87 10.53
C SER A 69 -10.90 -4.66 9.56
N THR A 70 -12.20 -4.37 9.52
CA THR A 70 -13.14 -4.95 8.56
C THR A 70 -12.80 -4.54 7.13
N GLN A 71 -12.55 -3.26 6.89
CA GLN A 71 -12.10 -2.76 5.59
C GLN A 71 -10.78 -3.42 5.15
N LEU A 72 -9.82 -3.53 6.06
CA LEU A 72 -8.53 -4.18 5.79
C LEU A 72 -8.72 -5.65 5.38
N LYS A 73 -9.56 -6.40 6.10
CA LYS A 73 -9.88 -7.79 5.76
C LYS A 73 -10.53 -7.90 4.37
N ASN A 74 -11.47 -7.01 4.07
CA ASN A 74 -12.17 -7.00 2.79
C ASN A 74 -11.25 -6.67 1.62
N LEU A 75 -10.29 -5.76 1.79
CA LEU A 75 -9.31 -5.45 0.74
C LEU A 75 -8.28 -6.56 0.58
N LEU A 76 -7.78 -7.15 1.67
CA LEU A 76 -6.86 -8.29 1.60
C LEU A 76 -7.46 -9.47 0.81
N ALA A 77 -8.76 -9.73 0.97
CA ALA A 77 -9.45 -10.78 0.22
C ALA A 77 -9.58 -10.51 -1.29
N LYS A 78 -9.25 -9.31 -1.76
CA LYS A 78 -9.30 -8.92 -3.18
C LYS A 78 -7.93 -8.85 -3.84
N VAL A 79 -6.84 -8.94 -3.05
CA VAL A 79 -5.49 -8.90 -3.59
C VAL A 79 -5.11 -10.30 -4.05
N ASP A 80 -4.58 -10.41 -5.26
CA ASP A 80 -4.08 -11.67 -5.78
C ASP A 80 -2.85 -12.11 -4.98
N ASP A 81 -2.75 -13.40 -4.62
CA ASP A 81 -1.64 -13.91 -3.82
C ASP A 81 -0.26 -13.59 -4.43
N ASN A 82 -0.18 -13.62 -5.77
CA ASN A 82 1.04 -13.30 -6.53
C ASN A 82 1.36 -11.79 -6.60
N SER A 83 0.45 -10.94 -6.15
CA SER A 83 0.63 -9.48 -6.08
C SER A 83 0.65 -8.96 -4.64
N ASN A 84 0.33 -9.80 -3.65
CA ASN A 84 0.32 -9.41 -2.25
C ASN A 84 1.73 -9.26 -1.70
N LEU A 85 2.34 -8.09 -1.93
CA LEU A 85 3.70 -7.78 -1.47
C LEU A 85 3.93 -8.16 0.00
N PHE A 86 2.95 -7.89 0.87
CA PHE A 86 3.10 -8.13 2.29
C PHE A 86 3.23 -9.61 2.64
N ASP A 87 2.46 -10.46 1.96
CA ASP A 87 2.51 -11.91 2.18
C ASP A 87 3.70 -12.52 1.43
N LEU A 88 4.04 -12.02 0.25
CA LEU A 88 5.24 -12.42 -0.49
C LEU A 88 6.51 -12.17 0.34
N THR A 89 6.69 -10.97 0.90
CA THR A 89 7.82 -10.65 1.78
C THR A 89 7.86 -11.52 3.03
N LYS A 90 6.70 -11.76 3.66
CA LYS A 90 6.61 -12.62 4.83
C LYS A 90 7.03 -14.06 4.48
N ASN A 91 6.49 -14.62 3.41
CA ASN A 91 6.76 -15.99 2.98
C ASN A 91 8.22 -16.17 2.54
N LEU A 92 8.82 -15.15 1.92
CA LEU A 92 10.23 -15.14 1.56
C LEU A 92 11.10 -15.30 2.82
N ASN A 93 10.91 -14.43 3.81
CA ASN A 93 11.64 -14.46 5.07
C ASN A 93 11.46 -15.80 5.81
N GLU A 94 10.25 -16.37 5.80
CA GLU A 94 9.98 -17.68 6.40
C GLU A 94 10.73 -18.81 5.67
N CYS A 95 10.78 -18.78 4.33
CA CYS A 95 11.54 -19.76 3.55
C CYS A 95 13.05 -19.65 3.81
N GLU A 96 13.59 -18.43 3.85
CA GLU A 96 15.01 -18.18 4.13
C GLU A 96 15.40 -18.63 5.53
N LEU A 97 14.61 -18.27 6.54
CA LEU A 97 14.82 -18.73 7.92
C LEU A 97 14.76 -20.26 8.02
N TYR A 98 13.82 -20.88 7.31
CA TYR A 98 13.73 -22.34 7.26
C TYR A 98 14.99 -22.96 6.67
N ILE A 99 15.47 -22.47 5.52
CA ILE A 99 16.71 -22.95 4.90
C ILE A 99 17.91 -22.78 5.83
N GLN A 100 18.03 -21.63 6.51
CA GLN A 100 19.11 -21.41 7.49
C GLN A 100 19.06 -22.43 8.63
N ASN A 101 17.87 -22.74 9.14
CA ASN A 101 17.69 -23.75 10.19
C ASN A 101 17.97 -25.17 9.68
N LEU A 102 17.55 -25.49 8.45
CA LEU A 102 17.84 -26.76 7.79
C LEU A 102 19.35 -26.97 7.63
N ILE A 103 20.10 -25.93 7.24
CA ILE A 103 21.57 -25.97 7.16
C ILE A 103 22.18 -26.23 8.54
N LYS A 104 21.67 -25.60 9.61
CA LYS A 104 22.14 -25.86 10.99
C LYS A 104 21.88 -27.29 11.42
N GLN A 105 20.71 -27.85 11.09
CA GLN A 105 20.35 -29.23 11.42
C GLN A 105 21.21 -30.24 10.66
N ARG A 106 21.50 -29.98 9.37
CA ARG A 106 22.42 -30.81 8.58
C ARG A 106 23.84 -30.80 9.14
N LYS A 107 24.36 -29.64 9.56
CA LYS A 107 25.67 -29.52 10.23
C LYS A 107 25.76 -30.29 11.55
N LYS A 108 24.63 -30.51 12.22
CA LYS A 108 24.53 -31.32 13.44
C LYS A 108 24.21 -32.80 13.16
N GLU A 109 24.21 -33.20 11.88
CA GLU A 109 23.92 -34.56 11.43
C GLU A 109 22.53 -35.07 11.85
N HIS A 110 21.59 -34.16 12.15
CA HIS A 110 20.20 -34.50 12.49
C HIS A 110 19.34 -34.86 11.27
N ILE A 111 19.86 -34.63 10.07
CA ILE A 111 19.19 -34.89 8.80
C ILE A 111 20.22 -35.52 7.86
N ASP A 112 19.80 -36.57 7.15
CA ASP A 112 20.60 -37.20 6.10
C ASP A 112 20.76 -36.28 4.87
N GLN A 113 21.71 -36.64 4.00
CA GLN A 113 22.04 -35.81 2.84
C GLN A 113 20.89 -35.70 1.84
N GLU A 114 20.16 -36.79 1.60
CA GLU A 114 19.11 -36.84 0.59
C GLU A 114 17.91 -35.98 1.01
N THR A 115 17.43 -36.17 2.24
CA THR A 115 16.35 -35.35 2.81
C THR A 115 16.72 -33.88 2.85
N PHE A 116 17.98 -33.55 3.17
CA PHE A 116 18.48 -32.19 3.16
C PHE A 116 18.40 -31.54 1.78
N GLU A 117 18.95 -32.17 0.74
CA GLU A 117 18.97 -31.61 -0.61
C GLU A 117 17.56 -31.49 -1.21
N LEU A 118 16.70 -32.51 -1.01
CA LEU A 118 15.31 -32.46 -1.47
C LEU A 118 14.52 -31.33 -0.81
N THR A 119 14.63 -31.21 0.51
CA THR A 119 13.91 -30.17 1.26
C THR A 119 14.43 -28.78 0.90
N LYS A 120 15.75 -28.59 0.86
CA LYS A 120 16.37 -27.32 0.46
C LYS A 120 15.95 -26.92 -0.96
N GLY A 121 15.99 -27.86 -1.91
CA GLY A 121 15.59 -27.61 -3.30
C GLY A 121 14.13 -27.14 -3.42
N HIS A 122 13.21 -27.73 -2.66
CA HIS A 122 11.81 -27.31 -2.61
C HIS A 122 11.64 -25.84 -2.16
N TYR A 123 12.29 -25.46 -1.06
CA TYR A 123 12.20 -24.09 -0.55
C TYR A 123 12.92 -23.07 -1.45
N LEU A 124 14.05 -23.45 -2.07
CA LEU A 124 14.70 -22.60 -3.07
C LEU A 124 13.79 -22.34 -4.27
N LYS A 125 13.07 -23.37 -4.75
CA LYS A 125 12.09 -23.19 -5.84
C LYS A 125 10.97 -22.24 -5.44
N LYS A 126 10.48 -22.33 -4.20
CA LYS A 126 9.48 -21.37 -3.66
C LYS A 126 10.03 -19.95 -3.62
N ILE A 127 11.26 -19.76 -3.14
CA ILE A 127 11.93 -18.45 -3.11
C ILE A 127 11.99 -17.85 -4.51
N LEU A 128 12.44 -18.63 -5.51
CA LEU A 128 12.51 -18.16 -6.90
C LEU A 128 11.12 -17.73 -7.42
N SER A 129 10.08 -18.52 -7.15
CA SER A 129 8.71 -18.16 -7.53
C SER A 129 8.24 -16.85 -6.89
N ILE A 130 8.54 -16.64 -5.61
CA ILE A 130 8.20 -15.40 -4.90
C ILE A 130 8.97 -14.20 -5.49
N GLN A 131 10.26 -14.39 -5.79
CA GLN A 131 11.09 -13.37 -6.41
C GLN A 131 10.54 -12.96 -7.79
N ASP A 132 10.08 -13.91 -8.59
CA ASP A 132 9.46 -13.63 -9.89
C ASP A 132 8.14 -12.86 -9.74
N SER A 133 7.28 -13.22 -8.78
CA SER A 133 6.07 -12.46 -8.46
C SER A 133 6.38 -11.01 -8.05
N ILE A 134 7.41 -10.80 -7.22
CA ILE A 134 7.84 -9.45 -6.83
C ILE A 134 8.38 -8.65 -8.03
N ARG A 135 9.14 -9.28 -8.93
CA ARG A 135 9.62 -8.63 -10.16
C ARG A 135 8.45 -8.18 -11.03
N GLN A 136 7.44 -9.04 -11.22
CA GLN A 136 6.23 -8.68 -11.96
C GLN A 136 5.49 -7.50 -11.31
N LEU A 137 5.35 -7.52 -9.99
CA LEU A 137 4.75 -6.42 -9.25
C LEU A 137 5.52 -5.10 -9.44
N LYS A 138 6.86 -5.14 -9.46
CA LYS A 138 7.69 -3.96 -9.75
C LYS A 138 7.45 -3.41 -11.15
N VAL A 139 7.28 -4.27 -12.14
CA VAL A 139 6.93 -3.84 -13.51
C VAL A 139 5.59 -3.12 -13.50
N SER A 140 4.55 -3.71 -12.89
CA SER A 140 3.23 -3.09 -12.79
C SER A 140 3.27 -1.75 -12.04
N ALA A 141 4.00 -1.68 -10.92
CA ALA A 141 4.17 -0.45 -10.16
C ALA A 141 4.95 0.62 -10.94
N SER A 142 5.91 0.22 -11.78
CA SER A 142 6.66 1.16 -12.62
C SER A 142 5.75 1.79 -13.65
N THR A 143 4.97 0.97 -14.38
CA THR A 143 3.96 1.47 -15.33
C THR A 143 2.98 2.40 -14.64
N TYR A 144 2.40 1.99 -13.51
CA TYR A 144 1.45 2.81 -12.78
C TYR A 144 2.07 4.11 -12.26
N SER A 145 3.34 4.10 -11.84
CA SER A 145 4.04 5.31 -11.40
C SER A 145 4.19 6.35 -12.52
N LEU A 146 4.32 5.92 -13.77
CA LEU A 146 4.36 6.81 -14.92
C LEU A 146 2.98 7.45 -15.14
N GLU A 147 1.90 6.65 -15.10
CA GLU A 147 0.53 7.16 -15.21
C GLU A 147 0.22 8.21 -14.13
N LEU A 148 0.62 7.97 -12.88
CA LEU A 148 0.43 8.93 -11.78
C LEU A 148 1.23 10.22 -11.98
N ARG A 149 2.42 10.16 -12.58
CA ARG A 149 3.23 11.34 -12.90
C ARG A 149 2.59 12.17 -14.01
N GLU A 150 2.01 11.53 -15.02
CA GLU A 150 1.23 12.23 -16.05
C GLU A 150 0.00 12.91 -15.45
N GLU A 151 -0.71 12.25 -14.54
CA GLU A 151 -1.86 12.83 -13.84
C GLU A 151 -1.46 14.07 -13.01
N LEU A 152 -0.29 14.04 -12.35
CA LEU A 152 0.25 15.19 -11.64
C LEU A 152 0.52 16.39 -12.56
N ILE A 153 1.04 16.15 -13.77
CA ILE A 153 1.25 17.20 -14.77
C ILE A 153 -0.11 17.81 -15.18
N MET A 154 -1.12 16.97 -15.40
CA MET A 154 -2.47 17.43 -15.74
C MET A 154 -3.10 18.28 -14.63
N LEU A 155 -2.87 17.95 -13.34
CA LEU A 155 -3.34 18.76 -12.21
C LEU A 155 -2.62 20.12 -12.15
N GLU A 156 -1.34 20.17 -12.46
CA GLU A 156 -0.59 21.43 -12.52
C GLU A 156 -1.10 22.33 -13.66
N ASP A 157 -1.39 21.75 -14.83
CA ASP A 157 -2.04 22.45 -15.94
C ASP A 157 -3.41 23.01 -15.55
N GLN A 158 -4.23 22.23 -14.82
CA GLN A 158 -5.50 22.70 -14.28
C GLN A 158 -5.31 23.87 -13.31
N ARG A 159 -4.29 23.81 -12.44
CA ARG A 159 -3.97 24.90 -11.50
C ARG A 159 -3.58 26.19 -12.22
N ILE A 160 -2.77 26.08 -13.28
CA ILE A 160 -2.36 27.20 -14.12
C ILE A 160 -3.58 27.83 -14.81
N ARG A 161 -4.49 26.99 -15.37
CA ARG A 161 -5.74 27.46 -15.98
C ARG A 161 -6.63 28.19 -14.98
N LEU A 162 -6.86 27.58 -13.82
CA LEU A 162 -7.66 28.17 -12.73
C LEU A 162 -7.08 29.52 -12.26
N THR A 163 -5.75 29.62 -12.17
CA THR A 163 -5.06 30.87 -11.84
C THR A 163 -5.27 31.93 -12.90
N THR A 164 -5.19 31.55 -14.18
CA THR A 164 -5.43 32.44 -15.32
C THR A 164 -6.86 32.96 -15.33
N GLU A 165 -7.86 32.10 -15.09
CA GLU A 165 -9.27 32.49 -15.00
C GLU A 165 -9.52 33.48 -13.87
N LYS A 166 -8.89 33.27 -12.71
CA LYS A 166 -8.95 34.21 -11.58
C LYS A 166 -8.35 35.57 -11.95
N MET A 167 -7.19 35.60 -12.61
CA MET A 167 -6.54 36.85 -13.04
C MET A 167 -7.41 37.61 -14.04
N ARG A 168 -8.09 36.91 -14.94
CA ARG A 168 -9.06 37.47 -15.89
C ARG A 168 -10.39 37.88 -15.25
N ARG A 169 -10.57 37.63 -13.95
CA ARG A 169 -11.81 37.86 -13.18
C ARG A 169 -13.02 37.08 -13.72
N ASN A 170 -12.76 35.95 -14.37
CA ASN A 170 -13.81 35.07 -14.91
C ASN A 170 -14.47 34.20 -13.82
N ILE A 171 -13.79 34.01 -12.68
CA ILE A 171 -14.27 33.23 -11.54
C ILE A 171 -14.18 34.04 -10.24
N THR A 172 -15.01 33.68 -9.27
CA THR A 172 -15.02 34.36 -7.97
C THR A 172 -13.83 33.93 -7.09
N LYS A 173 -13.52 34.72 -6.05
CA LYS A 173 -12.49 34.36 -5.06
C LYS A 173 -12.82 33.06 -4.33
N GLU A 174 -14.10 32.82 -4.06
CA GLU A 174 -14.60 31.64 -3.34
C GLU A 174 -14.48 30.39 -4.21
N GLU A 175 -14.90 30.48 -5.47
CA GLU A 175 -14.76 29.42 -6.47
C GLU A 175 -13.30 29.03 -6.69
N PHE A 176 -12.42 30.02 -6.86
CA PHE A 176 -10.98 29.77 -6.94
C PHE A 176 -10.46 29.03 -5.72
N LYS A 177 -10.84 29.46 -4.50
CA LYS A 177 -10.37 28.82 -3.27
C LYS A 177 -10.82 27.37 -3.18
N LYS A 178 -12.07 27.09 -3.53
CA LYS A 178 -12.63 25.73 -3.52
C LYS A 178 -11.90 24.83 -4.52
N ASN A 179 -11.82 25.25 -5.79
CA ASN A 179 -11.23 24.44 -6.85
C ASN A 179 -9.72 24.23 -6.62
N ASN A 180 -9.01 25.26 -6.14
CA ASN A 180 -7.60 25.12 -5.81
C ASN A 180 -7.38 24.13 -4.66
N GLN A 181 -8.23 24.15 -3.63
CA GLN A 181 -8.14 23.16 -2.54
C GLN A 181 -8.40 21.73 -3.04
N GLU A 182 -9.32 21.56 -3.99
CA GLU A 182 -9.59 20.26 -4.60
C GLU A 182 -8.39 19.74 -5.39
N ILE A 183 -7.75 20.58 -6.20
CA ILE A 183 -6.52 20.25 -6.93
C ILE A 183 -5.41 19.85 -5.96
N GLU A 184 -5.16 20.63 -4.91
CA GLU A 184 -4.12 20.32 -3.91
C GLU A 184 -4.42 19.01 -3.16
N ASN A 185 -5.68 18.73 -2.85
CA ASN A 185 -6.08 17.46 -2.22
C ASN A 185 -5.84 16.26 -3.14
N LEU A 186 -6.12 16.38 -4.45
CA LEU A 186 -5.87 15.34 -5.43
C LEU A 186 -4.37 15.12 -5.61
N LYS A 187 -3.62 16.21 -5.76
CA LYS A 187 -2.16 16.21 -5.86
C LYS A 187 -1.52 15.46 -4.69
N GLN A 188 -1.89 15.80 -3.46
CA GLN A 188 -1.36 15.14 -2.27
C GLN A 188 -1.65 13.63 -2.26
N LYS A 189 -2.84 13.20 -2.72
CA LYS A 189 -3.18 11.77 -2.82
C LYS A 189 -2.29 11.04 -3.82
N LEU A 190 -2.00 11.66 -4.98
CA LEU A 190 -1.12 11.08 -6.00
C LEU A 190 0.34 11.02 -5.51
N GLU A 191 0.81 12.07 -4.83
CA GLU A 191 2.14 12.10 -4.23
C GLU A 191 2.30 11.01 -3.15
N ASP A 192 1.29 10.81 -2.30
CA ASP A 192 1.28 9.75 -1.30
C ASP A 192 1.35 8.36 -1.94
N LYS A 193 0.62 8.15 -3.05
CA LYS A 193 0.67 6.91 -3.83
C LYS A 193 2.07 6.70 -4.41
N LEU A 194 2.63 7.69 -5.10
CA LEU A 194 3.98 7.61 -5.67
C LEU A 194 5.03 7.31 -4.62
N ALA A 195 4.97 7.95 -3.45
CA ALA A 195 5.87 7.68 -2.35
C ALA A 195 5.75 6.23 -1.84
N PHE A 196 4.53 5.69 -1.76
CA PHE A 196 4.32 4.28 -1.46
C PHE A 196 4.93 3.36 -2.52
N LEU A 197 4.68 3.61 -3.81
CA LEU A 197 5.21 2.77 -4.90
C LEU A 197 6.74 2.72 -4.85
N GLN A 198 7.36 3.89 -4.74
CA GLN A 198 8.81 4.02 -4.69
C GLN A 198 9.39 3.23 -3.52
N VAL A 199 8.97 3.57 -2.29
CA VAL A 199 9.61 3.06 -1.07
C VAL A 199 9.22 1.61 -0.75
N LYS A 200 8.02 1.17 -1.14
CA LYS A 200 7.51 -0.16 -0.76
C LYS A 200 7.63 -1.20 -1.85
N ILE A 201 7.57 -0.82 -3.11
CA ILE A 201 7.58 -1.78 -4.23
C ILE A 201 8.86 -1.65 -5.04
N LEU A 202 9.15 -0.47 -5.59
CA LEU A 202 10.24 -0.29 -6.55
C LEU A 202 11.61 -0.48 -5.91
N ASP A 203 11.81 0.15 -4.74
CA ASP A 203 13.05 0.06 -3.95
C ASP A 203 13.10 -1.21 -3.08
N TYR A 204 12.15 -2.13 -3.22
CA TYR A 204 12.18 -3.38 -2.47
C TYR A 204 13.37 -4.24 -2.90
N GLU A 205 14.35 -4.45 -2.04
CA GLU A 205 15.49 -5.32 -2.30
C GLU A 205 15.31 -6.68 -1.62
N PHE A 206 15.87 -7.73 -2.24
CA PHE A 206 15.98 -9.04 -1.62
C PHE A 206 17.25 -9.01 -0.77
N ASP A 207 17.11 -9.14 0.55
CA ASP A 207 18.25 -9.30 1.48
C ASP A 207 18.83 -10.74 1.40
#